data_AF-A0A7J2LLF4-F1
#
_entry.id   AF-A0A7J2LLF4-F1
#
_cell.length_a   1.000
_cell.length_b   1.000
_cell.length_c   1.000
_cell.angle_alpha   90.00
_cell.angle_beta   90.00
_cell.angle_gamma   90.00
#
_symmetry.space_group_name_H-M   'P 1'
#
loop_
_entity.id
_entity.type
_entity.pdbx_description
1 polymer ?
#
loop_
_entity_poly.entity_id
_entity_poly.type
_entity_poly.pdbx_seq_one_letter_code
_entity_poly.pdbx_strand_id
1 'polypeptide(L)'
;MNVLKAHIYDLKGEVAGEIQLPQVFMTPLRPLVIKRAFLAQLSRKFQPQGRDPMAGKRTTAESIGVGYGVARVARIKGSMRAALIPFAVGGRTTHPPTSEKKIVKRIPKKERRLALFSAIAATASKELVAARGHAIDDVLEIPVIAVSEIEKLKKTREVKEVFMNLGLWPDVLRVKKSRKIRAGKGKMRGRAVKEAVGPLIVVKESDGIDKAARNLPGVDVVKVTNLNVGVLAPGAHPGRLTLWSSSALEELQKLEEELTK
;
A
#
# COMPACT_ATOMS: atom_id res chain seq x y z
N MET A 1 13.44 30.72 -7.78
CA MET A 1 12.97 29.33 -7.62
C MET A 1 14.19 28.46 -7.48
N ASN A 2 14.45 27.84 -6.33
CA ASN A 2 15.59 26.96 -6.17
C ASN A 2 15.33 25.70 -7.00
N VAL A 3 16.02 25.55 -8.14
CA VAL A 3 15.91 24.36 -8.98
C VAL A 3 16.77 23.27 -8.36
N LEU A 4 16.13 22.19 -7.90
CA LEU A 4 16.86 21.00 -7.45
C LEU A 4 17.37 20.26 -8.68
N LYS A 5 18.65 19.92 -8.66
CA LYS A 5 19.29 19.10 -9.69
C LYS A 5 19.67 17.75 -9.08
N ALA A 6 19.67 16.72 -9.89
CA ALA A 6 20.06 15.37 -9.50
C ALA A 6 20.81 14.70 -10.64
N HIS A 7 21.72 13.78 -10.31
CA HIS A 7 22.47 13.03 -11.31
C HIS A 7 21.64 11.86 -11.88
N ILE A 8 21.81 11.61 -13.17
CA ILE A 8 21.31 10.41 -13.84
C ILE A 8 22.43 9.38 -13.83
N TYR A 9 22.14 8.18 -13.33
CA TYR A 9 23.07 7.07 -13.29
C TYR A 9 22.83 6.08 -14.43
N ASP A 10 23.91 5.60 -15.04
CA ASP A 10 23.87 4.50 -15.99
C ASP A 10 23.67 3.15 -15.27
N LEU A 11 23.43 2.07 -16.03
CA LEU A 11 23.26 0.71 -15.52
C LEU A 11 24.48 0.21 -14.72
N LYS A 12 25.65 0.77 -14.98
CA LYS A 12 26.91 0.50 -14.25
C LYS A 12 27.08 1.30 -12.95
N GLY A 13 26.20 2.27 -12.68
CA GLY A 13 26.29 3.16 -11.52
C GLY A 13 27.18 4.40 -11.72
N GLU A 14 27.62 4.67 -12.95
CA GLU A 14 28.36 5.87 -13.31
C GLU A 14 27.41 7.03 -13.65
N VAL A 15 27.86 8.28 -13.47
CA VAL A 15 27.05 9.46 -13.77
C VAL A 15 27.00 9.67 -15.28
N ALA A 16 25.83 9.47 -15.87
CA ALA A 16 25.57 9.67 -17.30
C ALA A 16 25.16 11.12 -17.63
N GLY A 17 24.59 11.85 -16.66
CA GLY A 17 24.15 13.23 -16.88
C GLY A 17 23.57 13.89 -15.64
N GLU A 18 23.02 15.09 -15.80
CA GLU A 18 22.35 15.87 -14.76
C GLU A 18 20.95 16.27 -15.26
N ILE A 19 19.94 16.16 -14.41
CA ILE A 19 18.56 16.56 -14.72
C ILE A 19 18.00 17.51 -13.66
N GLN A 20 17.17 18.45 -14.11
CA GLN A 20 16.41 19.31 -13.22
C GLN A 20 15.16 18.56 -12.73
N LEU A 21 14.97 18.51 -11.42
CA LEU A 21 13.80 17.85 -10.84
C LEU A 21 12.51 18.67 -11.09
N PRO A 22 11.38 17.99 -11.38
CA PRO A 22 10.07 18.63 -11.45
C PRO A 22 9.68 19.40 -10.18
N GLN A 23 8.78 20.38 -10.31
CA GLN A 23 8.35 21.20 -9.17
C GLN A 23 7.63 20.38 -8.09
N VAL A 24 7.05 19.23 -8.47
CA VAL A 24 6.41 18.28 -7.54
C VAL A 24 7.31 17.94 -6.35
N PHE A 25 8.63 17.80 -6.56
CA PHE A 25 9.58 17.43 -5.51
C PHE A 25 9.77 18.52 -4.44
N MET A 26 9.38 19.76 -4.73
CA MET A 26 9.42 20.88 -3.79
C MET A 26 8.13 21.03 -2.96
N THR A 27 7.12 20.19 -3.22
CA THR A 27 5.83 20.27 -2.52
C THR A 27 6.05 20.05 -1.01
N PRO A 28 5.48 20.90 -0.14
CA PRO A 28 5.64 20.73 1.31
C PRO A 28 5.02 19.41 1.78
N LEU A 29 5.72 18.74 2.70
CA LEU A 29 5.25 17.48 3.27
C LEU A 29 3.98 17.69 4.12
N ARG A 30 2.90 17.00 3.78
CA ARG A 30 1.61 17.02 4.51
C ARG A 30 1.18 15.61 4.92
N PRO A 31 1.69 15.06 6.05
CA PRO A 31 1.44 13.67 6.45
C PRO A 31 -0.04 13.33 6.66
N LEU A 32 -0.84 14.28 7.18
CA LEU A 32 -2.28 14.08 7.41
C LEU A 32 -3.06 13.88 6.09
N VAL A 33 -2.70 14.65 5.06
CA VAL A 33 -3.31 14.57 3.72
C VAL A 33 -2.95 13.23 3.06
N ILE A 34 -1.69 12.81 3.19
CA ILE A 34 -1.21 11.49 2.75
C ILE A 34 -2.00 10.37 3.46
N LYS A 35 -2.15 10.45 4.79
CA LYS A 35 -2.89 9.46 5.58
C LYS A 35 -4.36 9.36 5.15
N ARG A 36 -5.03 10.49 4.93
CA ARG A 36 -6.43 10.50 4.49
C ARG A 36 -6.59 9.90 3.09
N ALA A 37 -5.71 10.24 2.16
CA ALA A 37 -5.69 9.64 0.82
C ALA A 37 -5.41 8.13 0.86
N PHE A 38 -4.43 7.70 1.67
CA PHE A 38 -4.12 6.29 1.87
C PHE A 38 -5.31 5.50 2.41
N LEU A 39 -5.99 6.00 3.46
CA LEU A 39 -7.16 5.35 4.03
C LEU A 39 -8.33 5.28 3.04
N ALA A 40 -8.53 6.32 2.23
CA ALA A 40 -9.54 6.31 1.17
C ALA A 40 -9.21 5.28 0.08
N GLN A 41 -7.95 5.13 -0.29
CA GLN A 41 -7.52 4.10 -1.25
C GLN A 41 -7.64 2.69 -0.66
N LEU A 42 -7.23 2.49 0.59
CA LEU A 42 -7.33 1.22 1.30
C LEU A 42 -8.79 0.76 1.42
N SER A 43 -9.71 1.69 1.69
CA SER A 43 -11.14 1.39 1.82
C SER A 43 -11.78 0.80 0.57
N ARG A 44 -11.22 1.09 -0.62
CA ARG A 44 -11.68 0.53 -1.89
C ARG A 44 -11.26 -0.93 -2.09
N LYS A 45 -10.23 -1.39 -1.38
CA LYS A 45 -9.75 -2.78 -1.43
C LYS A 45 -10.53 -3.72 -0.48
N PHE A 46 -11.43 -3.19 0.33
CA PHE A 46 -12.22 -4.00 1.25
C PHE A 46 -13.33 -4.74 0.49
N GLN A 47 -13.44 -6.04 0.75
CA GLN A 47 -14.55 -6.85 0.27
C GLN A 47 -15.75 -6.68 1.22
N PRO A 48 -16.97 -6.39 0.71
CA PRO A 48 -18.17 -6.42 1.51
C PRO A 48 -18.33 -7.79 2.19
N GLN A 49 -18.69 -7.79 3.46
CA GLN A 49 -18.91 -9.01 4.24
C GLN A 49 -20.16 -8.86 5.10
N GLY A 50 -20.86 -9.96 5.32
CA GLY A 50 -22.06 -9.99 6.16
C GLY A 50 -22.25 -11.33 6.85
N ARG A 51 -23.24 -11.40 7.74
CA ARG A 51 -23.80 -12.66 8.24
C ARG A 51 -25.12 -12.95 7.53
N ASP A 52 -25.51 -14.21 7.48
CA ASP A 52 -26.86 -14.59 7.05
C ASP A 52 -27.89 -13.84 7.92
N PRO A 53 -28.82 -13.04 7.34
CA PRO A 53 -29.82 -12.28 8.08
C PRO A 53 -30.69 -13.13 9.03
N MET A 54 -30.83 -14.43 8.73
CA MET A 54 -31.61 -15.40 9.51
C MET A 54 -30.76 -16.25 10.46
N ALA A 55 -29.45 -16.04 10.53
CA ALA A 55 -28.57 -16.74 11.46
C ALA A 55 -29.03 -16.58 12.92
N GLY A 56 -29.25 -17.70 13.62
CA GLY A 56 -29.72 -17.71 15.01
C GLY A 56 -31.18 -17.30 15.20
N LYS A 57 -31.95 -17.07 14.11
CA LYS A 57 -33.39 -16.75 14.14
C LYS A 57 -34.30 -17.86 13.61
N ARG A 58 -33.74 -18.88 12.95
CA ARG A 58 -34.49 -20.04 12.42
C ARG A 58 -34.91 -20.99 13.56
N THR A 59 -35.79 -20.51 14.44
CA THR A 59 -36.22 -21.22 15.65
C THR A 59 -37.67 -20.88 15.96
N THR A 60 -38.43 -21.84 16.49
CA THR A 60 -39.81 -21.66 16.98
C THR A 60 -39.88 -21.15 18.43
N ALA A 61 -38.78 -20.56 18.92
CA ALA A 61 -38.61 -20.28 20.33
C ALA A 61 -39.48 -19.11 20.82
N GLU A 62 -40.17 -19.31 21.93
CA GLU A 62 -41.07 -18.34 22.57
C GLU A 62 -40.80 -18.27 24.08
N SER A 63 -41.15 -17.16 24.72
CA SER A 63 -41.00 -17.03 26.18
C SER A 63 -42.12 -17.81 26.88
N ILE A 64 -41.76 -18.62 27.88
CA ILE A 64 -42.73 -19.38 28.69
C ILE A 64 -43.57 -18.44 29.60
N GLY A 65 -43.03 -17.26 29.94
CA GLY A 65 -43.72 -16.30 30.80
C GLY A 65 -43.27 -16.36 32.26
N VAL A 66 -44.10 -15.84 33.16
CA VAL A 66 -43.84 -15.80 34.61
C VAL A 66 -44.45 -17.03 35.32
N GLY A 67 -44.05 -17.29 36.57
CA GLY A 67 -44.68 -18.33 37.41
C GLY A 67 -44.01 -19.71 37.35
N TYR A 68 -42.98 -19.90 36.53
CA TYR A 68 -42.30 -21.20 36.34
C TYR A 68 -40.92 -21.31 37.00
N GLY A 69 -40.53 -20.36 37.86
CA GLY A 69 -39.21 -20.35 38.50
C GLY A 69 -38.01 -20.24 37.53
N VAL A 70 -38.26 -19.86 36.26
CA VAL A 70 -37.23 -19.74 35.22
C VAL A 70 -37.20 -18.35 34.60
N ALA A 71 -36.04 -17.97 34.06
CA ALA A 71 -35.89 -16.72 33.32
C ALA A 71 -36.83 -16.68 32.10
N ARG A 72 -37.40 -15.49 31.83
CA ARG A 72 -38.34 -15.14 30.74
C ARG A 72 -37.70 -15.09 29.34
N VAL A 73 -36.69 -15.93 29.12
CA VAL A 73 -35.99 -16.00 27.83
C VAL A 73 -36.77 -16.87 26.86
N ALA A 74 -36.67 -16.60 25.57
CA ALA A 74 -37.27 -17.42 24.53
C ALA A 74 -36.62 -18.82 24.52
N ARG A 75 -37.45 -19.87 24.58
CA ARG A 75 -37.04 -21.27 24.61
C ARG A 75 -37.71 -22.05 23.49
N ILE A 76 -37.00 -23.03 22.93
CA ILE A 76 -37.51 -23.88 21.85
C ILE A 76 -38.69 -24.71 22.38
N LYS A 77 -39.80 -24.77 21.63
CA LYS A 77 -40.97 -25.57 22.04
C LYS A 77 -40.57 -27.04 22.24
N GLY A 78 -41.01 -27.64 23.35
CA GLY A 78 -40.65 -29.01 23.75
C GLY A 78 -39.26 -29.15 24.40
N SER A 79 -38.51 -28.05 24.59
CA SER A 79 -37.21 -28.06 25.24
C SER A 79 -37.07 -26.87 26.21
N MET A 80 -36.23 -27.02 27.24
CA MET A 80 -35.86 -25.89 28.11
C MET A 80 -34.67 -25.09 27.55
N ARG A 81 -34.19 -25.38 26.34
CA ARG A 81 -33.06 -24.67 25.74
C ARG A 81 -33.45 -23.27 25.25
N ALA A 82 -32.73 -22.26 25.74
CA ALA A 82 -32.87 -20.89 25.28
C ALA A 82 -32.35 -20.74 23.84
N ALA A 83 -33.04 -19.94 23.02
CA ALA A 83 -32.68 -19.68 21.63
C ALA A 83 -33.12 -18.25 21.21
N LEU A 84 -32.90 -17.87 19.96
CA LEU A 84 -33.22 -16.55 19.36
C LEU A 84 -32.45 -15.34 19.94
N ILE A 85 -32.03 -15.39 21.20
CA ILE A 85 -31.48 -14.27 21.97
C ILE A 85 -29.95 -14.24 21.90
N PRO A 86 -29.30 -13.07 21.89
CA PRO A 86 -27.85 -12.94 21.72
C PRO A 86 -26.96 -13.57 22.79
N PHE A 87 -27.43 -13.64 24.03
CA PHE A 87 -26.67 -14.27 25.11
C PHE A 87 -26.92 -15.78 25.24
N ALA A 88 -27.74 -16.36 24.35
CA ALA A 88 -27.97 -17.81 24.30
C ALA A 88 -27.02 -18.48 23.28
N VAL A 89 -26.58 -19.70 23.58
CA VAL A 89 -25.72 -20.50 22.67
C VAL A 89 -26.49 -20.87 21.41
N GLY A 90 -26.05 -20.34 20.26
CA GLY A 90 -26.72 -20.52 18.96
C GLY A 90 -27.84 -19.52 18.66
N GLY A 91 -28.04 -18.51 19.52
CA GLY A 91 -28.97 -17.41 19.26
C GLY A 91 -28.41 -16.37 18.29
N ARG A 92 -29.25 -15.39 17.92
CA ARG A 92 -28.88 -14.33 16.95
C ARG A 92 -27.85 -13.38 17.54
N THR A 93 -26.85 -12.96 16.78
CA THR A 93 -25.93 -11.89 17.22
C THR A 93 -26.63 -10.52 17.20
N THR A 94 -26.36 -9.66 18.19
CA THR A 94 -26.82 -8.26 18.19
C THR A 94 -26.01 -7.45 17.17
N HIS A 95 -26.69 -6.71 16.28
CA HIS A 95 -26.08 -5.88 15.24
C HIS A 95 -24.97 -6.61 14.44
N PRO A 96 -25.29 -7.73 13.76
CA PRO A 96 -24.31 -8.44 12.95
C PRO A 96 -23.82 -7.54 11.80
N PRO A 97 -22.59 -7.76 11.29
CA PRO A 97 -22.12 -7.03 10.12
C PRO A 97 -23.05 -7.34 8.94
N THR A 98 -23.47 -6.29 8.24
CA THR A 98 -24.29 -6.36 7.03
C THR A 98 -23.43 -6.05 5.80
N SER A 99 -23.74 -6.72 4.69
CA SER A 99 -23.12 -6.47 3.39
C SER A 99 -23.41 -5.06 2.87
N GLU A 100 -24.54 -4.48 3.27
CA GLU A 100 -25.01 -3.13 2.89
C GLU A 100 -24.18 -1.99 3.51
N LYS A 101 -23.29 -2.29 4.45
CA LYS A 101 -22.46 -1.26 5.10
C LYS A 101 -21.62 -0.50 4.07
N LYS A 102 -21.77 0.83 4.04
CA LYS A 102 -20.93 1.73 3.21
C LYS A 102 -19.48 1.73 3.71
N ILE A 103 -18.65 0.88 3.13
CA ILE A 103 -17.23 0.71 3.50
C ILE A 103 -16.28 1.68 2.79
N VAL A 104 -16.65 2.17 1.61
CA VAL A 104 -15.76 2.99 0.77
C VAL A 104 -15.76 4.45 1.25
N LYS A 105 -14.57 4.96 1.60
CA LYS A 105 -14.36 6.36 1.93
C LYS A 105 -14.02 7.16 0.65
N ARG A 106 -14.79 8.23 0.40
CA ARG A 106 -14.58 9.14 -0.73
C ARG A 106 -13.63 10.27 -0.32
N ILE A 107 -12.84 10.74 -1.29
CA ILE A 107 -11.88 11.85 -1.13
C ILE A 107 -11.97 12.76 -2.36
N PRO A 108 -11.94 14.10 -2.19
CA PRO A 108 -11.89 15.04 -3.30
C PRO A 108 -10.69 14.80 -4.22
N LYS A 109 -10.84 15.14 -5.51
CA LYS A 109 -9.76 15.00 -6.50
C LYS A 109 -8.55 15.88 -6.15
N LYS A 110 -8.77 17.14 -5.74
CA LYS A 110 -7.72 18.09 -5.36
C LYS A 110 -6.86 17.58 -4.19
N GLU A 111 -7.52 17.10 -3.13
CA GLU A 111 -6.82 16.54 -1.96
C GLU A 111 -6.04 15.28 -2.30
N ARG A 112 -6.57 14.42 -3.18
CA ARG A 112 -5.86 13.23 -3.67
C ARG A 112 -4.59 13.60 -4.45
N ARG A 113 -4.67 14.62 -5.32
CA ARG A 113 -3.52 15.12 -6.09
C ARG A 113 -2.45 15.71 -5.17
N LEU A 114 -2.86 16.55 -4.23
CA LEU A 114 -1.94 17.11 -3.22
C LEU A 114 -1.25 16.02 -2.40
N ALA A 115 -1.99 14.97 -2.02
CA ALA A 115 -1.41 13.81 -1.33
C ALA A 115 -0.35 13.08 -2.17
N LEU A 116 -0.60 12.95 -3.48
CA LEU A 116 0.33 12.32 -4.41
C LEU A 116 1.62 13.16 -4.54
N PHE A 117 1.49 14.46 -4.78
CA PHE A 117 2.64 15.37 -4.89
C PHE A 117 3.45 15.41 -3.60
N SER A 118 2.78 15.50 -2.45
CA SER A 118 3.46 15.44 -1.16
C SER A 118 4.16 14.10 -0.90
N ALA A 119 3.62 12.99 -1.41
CA ALA A 119 4.25 11.68 -1.29
C ALA A 119 5.47 11.54 -2.21
N ILE A 120 5.44 12.12 -3.42
CA ILE A 120 6.58 12.18 -4.35
C ILE A 120 7.69 13.06 -3.77
N ALA A 121 7.37 14.25 -3.25
CA ALA A 121 8.35 15.11 -2.60
C ALA A 121 9.10 14.40 -1.46
N ALA A 122 8.40 13.55 -0.70
CA ALA A 122 9.01 12.79 0.38
C ALA A 122 10.06 11.77 -0.08
N THR A 123 10.03 11.31 -1.34
CA THR A 123 11.02 10.34 -1.85
C THR A 123 12.34 10.99 -2.21
N ALA A 124 12.40 12.33 -2.32
CA ALA A 124 13.64 13.07 -2.53
C ALA A 124 14.40 13.41 -1.23
N SER A 125 13.76 13.24 -0.05
CA SER A 125 14.41 13.53 1.22
C SER A 125 15.09 12.29 1.81
N LYS A 126 16.43 12.31 1.89
CA LYS A 126 17.23 11.24 2.51
C LYS A 126 16.81 10.94 3.95
N GLU A 127 16.52 11.98 4.73
CA GLU A 127 16.08 11.87 6.13
C GLU A 127 14.76 11.09 6.26
N LEU A 128 13.75 11.39 5.44
CA LEU A 128 12.45 10.72 5.50
C LEU A 128 12.54 9.25 5.08
N VAL A 129 13.34 8.96 4.05
CA VAL A 129 13.53 7.58 3.57
C VAL A 129 14.29 6.76 4.62
N ALA A 130 15.28 7.35 5.29
CA ALA A 130 16.02 6.71 6.38
C ALA A 130 15.13 6.49 7.62
N ALA A 131 14.35 7.50 8.02
CA ALA A 131 13.42 7.42 9.15
C ALA A 131 12.35 6.33 8.97
N ARG A 132 12.02 5.98 7.71
CA ARG A 132 11.10 4.88 7.39
C ARG A 132 11.72 3.48 7.62
N GLY A 133 13.05 3.39 7.65
CA GLY A 133 13.79 2.14 7.88
C GLY A 133 14.21 1.41 6.60
N HIS A 134 14.45 2.15 5.51
CA HIS A 134 15.16 1.63 4.35
C HIS A 134 16.68 1.61 4.61
N ALA A 135 17.39 0.67 4.00
CA ALA A 135 18.86 0.63 4.05
C ALA A 135 19.41 1.55 2.94
N ILE A 136 20.03 2.67 3.32
CA ILE A 136 20.43 3.77 2.41
C ILE A 136 21.94 4.04 2.47
N ASP A 137 22.67 3.40 3.37
CA ASP A 137 24.08 3.72 3.64
C ASP A 137 24.96 3.64 2.38
N ASP A 138 24.68 2.67 1.50
CA ASP A 138 25.41 2.44 0.25
C ASP A 138 24.81 3.19 -0.96
N VAL A 139 23.71 3.92 -0.78
CA VAL A 139 23.03 4.62 -1.89
C VAL A 139 23.74 5.95 -2.16
N LEU A 140 24.12 6.14 -3.43
CA LEU A 140 24.88 7.30 -3.91
C LEU A 140 24.14 8.63 -3.66
N GLU A 141 22.92 8.76 -4.20
CA GLU A 141 22.13 9.98 -4.14
C GLU A 141 20.62 9.65 -4.03
N ILE A 142 19.85 10.53 -3.38
CA ILE A 142 18.38 10.43 -3.31
C ILE A 142 17.79 11.74 -3.82
N PRO A 143 16.82 11.71 -4.76
CA PRO A 143 16.21 10.54 -5.38
C PRO A 143 17.16 9.82 -6.36
N VAL A 144 17.08 8.49 -6.44
CA VAL A 144 17.91 7.73 -7.39
C VAL A 144 17.27 7.81 -8.77
N ILE A 145 18.02 8.28 -9.77
CA ILE A 145 17.55 8.41 -11.16
C ILE A 145 18.44 7.55 -12.05
N ALA A 146 17.84 6.68 -12.85
CA ALA A 146 18.53 5.84 -13.82
C ALA A 146 18.14 6.20 -15.26
N VAL A 147 19.03 5.87 -16.20
CA VAL A 147 18.75 6.00 -17.64
C VAL A 147 17.54 5.14 -18.04
N SER A 148 16.78 5.63 -19.03
CA SER A 148 15.59 4.97 -19.60
C SER A 148 15.81 3.54 -20.10
N GLU A 149 17.05 3.12 -20.33
CA GLU A 149 17.42 1.76 -20.69
C GLU A 149 17.00 0.73 -19.64
N ILE A 150 16.82 1.14 -18.38
CA ILE A 150 16.32 0.27 -17.31
C ILE A 150 14.95 -0.34 -17.62
N GLU A 151 14.12 0.35 -18.41
CA GLU A 151 12.77 -0.09 -18.77
C GLU A 151 12.81 -1.35 -19.67
N LYS A 152 13.89 -1.52 -20.43
CA LYS A 152 14.10 -2.60 -21.41
C LYS A 152 14.70 -3.88 -20.82
N LEU A 153 15.08 -3.88 -19.54
CA LEU A 153 15.69 -5.04 -18.91
C LEU A 153 14.70 -6.22 -18.86
N LYS A 154 15.13 -7.39 -19.33
CA LYS A 154 14.27 -8.58 -19.44
C LYS A 154 14.62 -9.64 -18.41
N LYS A 155 15.88 -9.71 -17.97
CA LYS A 155 16.32 -10.74 -17.02
C LYS A 155 16.46 -10.18 -15.61
N THR A 156 16.02 -10.96 -14.63
CA THR A 156 16.18 -10.60 -13.20
C THR A 156 17.63 -10.44 -12.78
N ARG A 157 18.55 -11.16 -13.44
CA ARG A 157 19.99 -11.04 -13.18
C ARG A 157 20.51 -9.64 -13.49
N GLU A 158 20.09 -9.06 -14.62
CA GLU A 158 20.47 -7.71 -15.04
C GLU A 158 19.96 -6.68 -14.01
N VAL A 159 18.70 -6.80 -13.58
CA VAL A 159 18.12 -5.92 -12.54
C VAL A 159 18.89 -6.02 -11.23
N LYS A 160 19.32 -7.23 -10.84
CA LYS A 160 20.13 -7.44 -9.64
C LYS A 160 21.50 -6.75 -9.76
N GLU A 161 22.16 -6.83 -10.91
CA GLU A 161 23.45 -6.18 -11.16
C GLU A 161 23.31 -4.66 -11.07
N VAL A 162 22.27 -4.08 -11.69
CA VAL A 162 21.96 -2.64 -11.57
C VAL A 162 21.71 -2.23 -10.12
N PHE A 163 20.96 -3.02 -9.35
CA PHE A 163 20.67 -2.72 -7.95
C PHE A 163 21.92 -2.81 -7.06
N MET A 164 22.89 -3.65 -7.41
CA MET A 164 24.19 -3.71 -6.73
C MET A 164 25.01 -2.46 -7.03
N ASN A 165 25.07 -2.05 -8.29
CA ASN A 165 25.82 -0.87 -8.72
C ASN A 165 25.26 0.43 -8.14
N LEU A 166 23.93 0.54 -8.02
CA LEU A 166 23.26 1.71 -7.44
C LEU A 166 23.16 1.68 -5.89
N GLY A 167 23.67 0.64 -5.23
CA GLY A 167 23.60 0.52 -3.77
C GLY A 167 22.20 0.22 -3.20
N LEU A 168 21.25 -0.22 -4.04
CA LEU A 168 19.86 -0.56 -3.64
C LEU A 168 19.70 -2.00 -3.14
N TRP A 169 20.68 -2.87 -3.44
CA TRP A 169 20.66 -4.28 -3.07
C TRP A 169 20.56 -4.56 -1.56
N PRO A 170 21.20 -3.80 -0.65
CA PRO A 170 21.04 -3.95 0.79
C PRO A 170 19.57 -3.86 1.25
N ASP A 171 18.76 -3.00 0.64
CA ASP A 171 17.35 -2.87 0.99
C ASP A 171 16.54 -4.11 0.58
N VAL A 172 16.86 -4.70 -0.56
CA VAL A 172 16.26 -5.98 -1.01
C VAL A 172 16.65 -7.13 -0.07
N LEU A 173 17.90 -7.17 0.39
CA LEU A 173 18.35 -8.14 1.39
C LEU A 173 17.64 -7.96 2.74
N ARG A 174 17.41 -6.71 3.18
CA ARG A 174 16.60 -6.38 4.36
C ARG A 174 15.19 -6.95 4.23
N VAL A 175 14.55 -6.78 3.07
CA VAL A 175 13.22 -7.37 2.82
C VAL A 175 13.27 -8.89 2.88
N LYS A 176 14.25 -9.52 2.22
CA LYS A 176 14.39 -10.99 2.25
C LYS A 176 14.53 -11.53 3.68
N LYS A 177 15.33 -10.87 4.53
CA LYS A 177 15.50 -11.23 5.96
C LYS A 177 14.21 -11.03 6.77
N SER A 178 13.39 -10.04 6.40
CA SER A 178 12.15 -9.72 7.12
C SER A 178 11.00 -10.71 6.89
N ARG A 179 11.13 -11.61 5.90
CA ARG A 179 10.09 -12.54 5.50
C ARG A 179 9.82 -13.55 6.62
N LYS A 180 8.62 -13.49 7.20
CA LYS A 180 8.21 -14.37 8.30
C LYS A 180 6.75 -14.77 8.21
N ILE A 181 6.39 -15.82 8.95
CA ILE A 181 4.99 -16.22 9.09
C ILE A 181 4.23 -15.15 9.89
N ARG A 182 3.06 -14.75 9.39
CA ARG A 182 2.20 -13.74 9.99
C ARG A 182 1.62 -14.25 11.29
N ALA A 183 1.77 -13.46 12.36
CA ALA A 183 1.11 -13.70 13.63
C ALA A 183 -0.43 -13.60 13.52
N GLY A 184 -1.14 -14.42 14.28
CA GLY A 184 -2.60 -14.42 14.38
C GLY A 184 -3.33 -15.23 13.29
N LYS A 185 -4.67 -15.11 13.25
CA LYS A 185 -5.56 -15.92 12.39
C LYS A 185 -5.49 -15.57 10.90
N GLY A 186 -4.80 -14.49 10.52
CA GLY A 186 -4.61 -14.10 9.13
C GLY A 186 -3.87 -15.16 8.31
N LYS A 187 -3.03 -15.96 8.96
CA LYS A 187 -2.30 -17.07 8.31
C LYS A 187 -3.21 -18.12 7.69
N MET A 188 -4.37 -18.38 8.32
CA MET A 188 -5.37 -19.34 7.83
C MET A 188 -6.22 -18.79 6.68
N ARG A 189 -6.10 -17.48 6.35
CA ARG A 189 -6.94 -16.79 5.36
C ARG A 189 -6.14 -16.43 4.09
N GLY A 190 -5.19 -17.28 3.70
CA GLY A 190 -4.33 -17.08 2.52
C GLY A 190 -3.28 -15.98 2.65
N ARG A 191 -3.06 -15.41 3.86
CA ARG A 191 -2.09 -14.33 4.11
C ARG A 191 -1.00 -14.77 5.08
N ALA A 192 -0.46 -15.96 4.85
CA ALA A 192 0.49 -16.64 5.74
C ALA A 192 1.82 -15.90 5.88
N VAL A 193 2.31 -15.28 4.80
CA VAL A 193 3.62 -14.61 4.81
C VAL A 193 3.45 -13.10 5.01
N LYS A 194 4.37 -12.49 5.75
CA LYS A 194 4.57 -11.04 5.87
C LYS A 194 6.04 -10.74 5.57
N GLU A 195 6.28 -9.70 4.80
CA GLU A 195 7.60 -9.15 4.50
C GLU A 195 7.55 -7.62 4.57
N ALA A 196 8.72 -6.99 4.64
CA ALA A 196 8.87 -5.54 4.59
C ALA A 196 8.64 -5.01 3.18
N VAL A 197 8.43 -3.70 3.07
CA VAL A 197 8.34 -3.03 1.78
C VAL A 197 9.74 -2.56 1.38
N GLY A 198 10.14 -2.88 0.15
CA GLY A 198 11.44 -2.55 -0.41
C GLY A 198 11.39 -1.39 -1.40
N PRO A 199 12.37 -1.34 -2.33
CA PRO A 199 12.45 -0.30 -3.35
C PRO A 199 11.23 -0.28 -4.28
N LEU A 200 10.99 0.87 -4.89
CA LEU A 200 10.01 1.05 -5.96
C LEU A 200 10.74 1.49 -7.22
N ILE A 201 10.48 0.85 -8.36
CA ILE A 201 10.92 1.32 -9.66
C ILE A 201 9.77 2.06 -10.32
N VAL A 202 10.00 3.30 -10.74
CA VAL A 202 9.04 4.12 -11.47
C VAL A 202 9.51 4.30 -12.90
N VAL A 203 8.67 3.87 -13.84
CA VAL A 203 8.98 3.84 -15.28
C VAL A 203 7.90 4.58 -16.06
N LYS A 204 8.22 5.05 -17.27
CA LYS A 204 7.21 5.56 -18.20
C LYS A 204 6.44 4.37 -18.80
N GLU A 205 7.17 3.49 -19.47
CA GLU A 205 6.64 2.30 -20.11
C GLU A 205 7.27 1.02 -19.54
N SER A 206 6.57 -0.11 -19.72
CA SER A 206 6.93 -1.39 -19.10
C SER A 206 7.42 -2.36 -20.16
N ASP A 207 8.64 -2.16 -20.66
CA ASP A 207 9.22 -2.90 -21.79
C ASP A 207 9.93 -4.21 -21.40
N GLY A 208 9.48 -4.82 -20.30
CA GLY A 208 10.02 -6.08 -19.77
C GLY A 208 10.41 -6.02 -18.30
N ILE A 209 10.67 -4.80 -17.79
CA ILE A 209 11.10 -4.58 -16.41
C ILE A 209 10.13 -5.16 -15.36
N ASP A 210 8.82 -5.09 -15.60
CA ASP A 210 7.80 -5.69 -14.72
C ASP A 210 8.03 -7.19 -14.52
N LYS A 211 8.40 -7.90 -15.60
CA LYS A 211 8.67 -9.35 -15.57
C LYS A 211 10.03 -9.63 -14.95
N ALA A 212 11.02 -8.79 -15.20
CA ALA A 212 12.37 -8.93 -14.67
C ALA A 212 12.41 -8.72 -13.14
N ALA A 213 11.71 -7.71 -12.64
CA ALA A 213 11.76 -7.28 -11.24
C ALA A 213 10.77 -8.03 -10.32
N ARG A 214 9.65 -8.58 -10.83
CA ARG A 214 8.60 -9.21 -9.99
C ARG A 214 9.07 -10.31 -9.04
N ASN A 215 10.19 -10.97 -9.34
CA ASN A 215 10.72 -12.08 -8.55
C ASN A 215 11.61 -11.59 -7.39
N LEU A 216 12.03 -10.33 -7.41
CA LEU A 216 12.83 -9.74 -6.34
C LEU A 216 11.91 -9.41 -5.14
N PRO A 217 12.31 -9.78 -3.91
CA PRO A 217 11.47 -9.56 -2.74
C PRO A 217 11.35 -8.07 -2.41
N GLY A 218 10.10 -7.59 -2.29
CA GLY A 218 9.79 -6.22 -1.90
C GLY A 218 10.01 -5.14 -2.97
N VAL A 219 10.42 -5.52 -4.18
CA VAL A 219 10.56 -4.60 -5.32
C VAL A 219 9.23 -4.53 -6.05
N ASP A 220 8.66 -3.33 -6.12
CA ASP A 220 7.48 -3.06 -6.95
C ASP A 220 7.91 -2.25 -8.18
N VAL A 221 7.22 -2.45 -9.30
CA VAL A 221 7.37 -1.62 -10.51
C VAL A 221 6.03 -0.97 -10.81
N VAL A 222 6.03 0.34 -11.06
CA VAL A 222 4.81 1.11 -11.35
C VAL A 222 5.08 2.14 -12.44
N LYS A 223 4.11 2.27 -13.36
CA LYS A 223 4.12 3.34 -14.37
C LYS A 223 3.79 4.69 -13.75
N VAL A 224 4.39 5.77 -14.23
CA VAL A 224 4.11 7.15 -13.74
C VAL A 224 2.62 7.46 -13.76
N THR A 225 1.93 7.11 -14.83
CA THR A 225 0.47 7.29 -14.99
C THR A 225 -0.37 6.58 -13.93
N ASN A 226 0.13 5.48 -13.37
CA ASN A 226 -0.54 4.65 -12.36
C ASN A 226 -0.03 4.90 -10.93
N LEU A 227 0.80 5.94 -10.73
CA LEU A 227 1.29 6.31 -9.42
C LEU A 227 0.15 6.62 -8.46
N ASN A 228 0.28 6.10 -7.25
CA ASN A 228 -0.71 6.29 -6.21
C ASN A 228 -0.04 6.40 -4.84
N VAL A 229 -0.74 7.05 -3.91
CA VAL A 229 -0.26 7.27 -2.54
C VAL A 229 0.00 5.95 -1.82
N GLY A 230 -0.77 4.89 -2.09
CA GLY A 230 -0.57 3.57 -1.50
C GLY A 230 0.77 2.91 -1.85
N VAL A 231 1.31 3.19 -3.03
CA VAL A 231 2.60 2.66 -3.52
C VAL A 231 3.77 3.49 -3.00
N LEU A 232 3.65 4.82 -3.01
CA LEU A 232 4.69 5.75 -2.55
C LEU A 232 4.78 5.89 -1.03
N ALA A 233 3.63 5.82 -0.34
CA ALA A 233 3.53 5.86 1.12
C ALA A 233 2.80 4.63 1.70
N PRO A 234 3.37 3.40 1.57
CA PRO A 234 2.78 2.19 2.12
C PRO A 234 2.59 2.32 3.64
N GLY A 235 1.36 2.08 4.11
CA GLY A 235 1.01 2.23 5.52
C GLY A 235 0.78 3.66 5.98
N ALA A 236 0.62 4.62 5.04
CA ALA A 236 0.56 6.06 5.30
C ALA A 236 1.86 6.68 5.85
N HIS A 237 2.99 5.98 5.69
CA HIS A 237 4.32 6.51 6.00
C HIS A 237 5.00 6.94 4.69
N PRO A 238 5.28 8.24 4.50
CA PRO A 238 5.96 8.74 3.29
C PRO A 238 7.45 8.40 3.30
N GLY A 239 8.13 8.59 2.17
CA GLY A 239 9.57 8.33 2.04
C GLY A 239 9.90 6.89 1.68
N ARG A 240 9.27 6.33 0.63
CA ARG A 240 9.72 5.07 0.04
C ARG A 240 10.99 5.30 -0.77
N LEU A 241 11.93 4.35 -0.69
CA LEU A 241 13.10 4.34 -1.58
C LEU A 241 12.63 4.08 -3.02
N THR A 242 12.78 5.09 -3.88
CA THR A 242 12.30 5.07 -5.26
C THR A 242 13.45 5.24 -6.24
N LEU A 243 13.50 4.38 -7.25
CA LEU A 243 14.32 4.47 -8.44
C LEU A 243 13.47 5.00 -9.58
N TRP A 244 13.83 6.17 -10.12
CA TRP A 244 13.12 6.82 -11.22
C TRP A 244 13.86 6.58 -12.53
N SER A 245 13.13 6.24 -13.60
CA SER A 245 13.64 6.34 -14.96
C SER A 245 13.69 7.81 -15.40
N SER A 246 14.68 8.21 -16.19
CA SER A 246 14.75 9.57 -16.76
C SER A 246 13.47 9.92 -17.55
N SER A 247 12.99 8.99 -18.38
CA SER A 247 11.74 9.11 -19.14
C SER A 247 10.51 9.30 -18.23
N ALA A 248 10.53 8.70 -17.04
CA ALA A 248 9.45 8.81 -16.08
C ALA A 248 9.36 10.21 -15.48
N LEU A 249 10.49 10.88 -15.25
CA LEU A 249 10.52 12.24 -14.74
C LEU A 249 10.04 13.25 -15.78
N GLU A 250 10.40 13.07 -17.04
CA GLU A 250 9.90 13.90 -18.14
C GLU A 250 8.38 13.79 -18.29
N GLU A 251 7.82 12.58 -18.17
CA GLU A 251 6.37 12.38 -18.19
C GLU A 251 5.70 12.98 -16.95
N LEU A 252 6.32 12.86 -15.78
CA LEU A 252 5.82 13.47 -14.55
C LEU A 252 5.73 14.99 -14.66
N GLN A 253 6.71 15.64 -15.28
CA GLN A 253 6.70 17.08 -15.54
C GLN A 253 5.56 17.50 -16.45
N LYS A 254 5.30 16.75 -17.53
CA LYS A 254 4.16 17.01 -18.44
C LYS A 254 2.82 16.89 -17.72
N LEU A 255 2.67 15.83 -16.91
CA LEU A 255 1.46 15.62 -16.11
C LEU A 255 1.27 16.73 -15.06
N GLU A 256 2.34 17.24 -14.47
CA GLU A 256 2.29 18.38 -13.55
C GLU A 256 1.78 19.64 -14.27
N GLU A 257 2.33 19.97 -15.44
CA GLU A 257 1.93 21.13 -16.23
C GLU A 257 0.46 21.07 -16.66
N GLU A 258 -0.02 19.90 -17.11
CA GLU A 258 -1.43 19.68 -17.45
C GLU A 258 -2.39 19.84 -16.27
N LEU A 259 -1.93 19.54 -15.05
CA LEU A 259 -2.76 19.59 -13.84
C LEU A 259 -2.81 20.99 -13.21
N THR A 260 -1.87 21.85 -13.57
CA THR A 260 -1.72 23.21 -13.06
C THR A 260 -2.39 24.25 -13.97
N LYS A 261 -2.56 23.91 -15.26
CA LYS A 261 -3.48 24.59 -16.20
C LYS A 261 -4.94 24.31 -15.86
#